data_AF-A0A031ID79-F1
#
_entry.id   AF-A0A031ID79-F1
#
_cell.length_a   1.000
_cell.length_b   1.000
_cell.length_c   1.000
_cell.angle_alpha   90.00
_cell.angle_beta   90.00
_cell.angle_gamma   90.00
#
_symmetry.space_group_name_H-M   'P 1'
#
loop_
_entity.id
_entity.type
_entity.pdbx_description
1 polymer ?
#
loop_
_entity_poly.entity_id
_entity_poly.type
_entity_poly.pdbx_seq_one_letter_code
_entity_poly.pdbx_strand_id
1 'polypeptide(L)'
;MQRIEFERTILEELLNTARGKTLGEIDTADVFRRTEVAKKITGIAGDVIEQSLLGFPSNPSRDPDIIVDGVEVELKTTGLRRPKRRTDVHYEAKEPLTITAVSPATITDETFLASHFWRKVEHLLLVYYEYVSPTTVPASAYRDFPLVGYDFHHFNEEEVETLQADWEIIRDYIQQLKNTHDNPEEYYHTLSSALRERLMFLDTSPKWPHKPRFRIKRAVLTNIVNKSMGRQYESIPSSITTMAEFNDELRRLTRNYKGRTVRQLMTDLGLTGGSGSKSLTESIVVRMFGAKGRRVGNVDLFSKLNLVVKSTRLTEQGANVEDTKLFPIDLVQTGEETCFEESAIHAEMSEIHFLFAIFETRIGASRTDDVFIGFKHLMLSEELLEVEMRRTWQEVHDLMAEGRLLVTIDLDKNGAVRYTKQTNVPRTRTNLPKSRQYPFFLRGSGRDAKDKVLSINGLSLYRQDLWIKGTLISRLLNEEQYV
;
A
#
# COMPACT_ATOMS: atom_id res chain seq x y z
N MET A 1 -9.18 -17.65 30.72
CA MET A 1 -8.07 -16.81 31.23
C MET A 1 -8.64 -15.42 31.42
N GLN A 2 -8.39 -14.77 32.56
CA GLN A 2 -8.92 -13.42 32.82
C GLN A 2 -8.13 -12.44 31.95
N ARG A 3 -8.82 -11.59 31.17
CA ARG A 3 -8.17 -10.52 30.39
C ARG A 3 -7.53 -9.52 31.34
N ILE A 4 -6.37 -9.00 30.97
CA ILE A 4 -5.68 -7.98 31.78
C ILE A 4 -6.40 -6.65 31.63
N GLU A 5 -6.59 -5.98 32.75
CA GLU A 5 -7.21 -4.66 32.84
C GLU A 5 -6.16 -3.61 33.18
N PHE A 6 -6.22 -2.47 32.50
CA PHE A 6 -5.35 -1.32 32.71
C PHE A 6 -6.18 -0.07 32.98
N GLU A 7 -5.69 0.78 33.89
CA GLU A 7 -6.05 2.20 33.84
C GLU A 7 -5.30 2.84 32.67
N ARG A 8 -5.97 3.65 31.86
CA ARG A 8 -5.38 4.26 30.66
C ARG A 8 -4.13 5.06 30.98
N THR A 9 -4.13 5.82 32.06
CA THR A 9 -2.99 6.65 32.50
C THR A 9 -1.73 5.81 32.78
N ILE A 10 -1.89 4.66 33.44
CA ILE A 10 -0.80 3.73 33.73
C ILE A 10 -0.26 3.11 32.43
N LEU A 11 -1.15 2.71 31.54
CA LEU A 11 -0.78 2.15 30.24
C LEU A 11 -0.03 3.17 29.37
N GLU A 12 -0.48 4.43 29.35
CA GLU A 12 0.20 5.53 28.67
C GLU A 12 1.59 5.80 29.28
N GLU A 13 1.74 5.78 30.60
CA GLU A 13 3.05 5.95 31.27
C GLU A 13 4.02 4.83 30.88
N LEU A 14 3.54 3.58 30.85
CA LEU A 14 4.30 2.41 30.43
C LEU A 14 4.77 2.53 28.98
N LEU A 15 3.87 2.89 28.05
CA LEU A 15 4.18 3.08 26.63
C LEU A 15 5.13 4.26 26.40
N ASN A 16 4.95 5.37 27.13
CA ASN A 16 5.85 6.52 27.06
C ASN A 16 7.24 6.21 27.58
N THR A 17 7.36 5.39 28.62
CA THR A 17 8.65 4.92 29.16
C THR A 17 9.37 3.97 28.20
N ALA A 18 8.63 3.20 27.40
CA ALA A 18 9.18 2.33 26.37
C ALA A 18 9.56 3.07 25.08
N ARG A 19 8.97 4.25 24.83
CA ARG A 19 9.25 5.06 23.64
C ARG A 19 10.73 5.41 23.55
N GLY A 20 11.32 5.16 22.37
CA GLY A 20 12.73 5.38 22.10
C GLY A 20 13.64 4.21 22.48
N LYS A 21 13.17 3.27 23.32
CA LYS A 21 13.89 2.01 23.57
C LYS A 21 13.73 1.06 22.39
N THR A 22 14.75 0.25 22.18
CA THR A 22 14.73 -0.86 21.24
C THR A 22 13.88 -2.02 21.76
N LEU A 23 13.35 -2.85 20.86
CA LEU A 23 12.61 -4.05 21.27
C LEU A 23 13.46 -4.96 22.17
N GLY A 24 14.78 -5.00 22.00
CA GLY A 24 15.69 -5.74 22.88
C GLY A 24 15.80 -5.19 24.29
N GLU A 25 15.81 -3.87 24.45
CA GLU A 25 15.81 -3.24 25.76
C GLU A 25 14.47 -3.41 26.49
N ILE A 26 13.39 -3.62 25.74
CA ILE A 26 12.04 -3.89 26.26
C ILE A 26 11.88 -5.36 26.64
N ASP A 27 12.66 -6.28 26.06
CA ASP A 27 12.46 -7.73 26.13
C ASP A 27 12.82 -8.37 27.49
N THR A 28 12.03 -8.08 28.53
CA THR A 28 12.15 -8.64 29.88
C THR A 28 11.77 -10.13 29.96
N ALA A 29 10.95 -10.63 29.03
CA ALA A 29 10.51 -12.03 28.98
C ALA A 29 11.41 -12.95 28.11
N ASP A 30 12.54 -12.44 27.61
CA ASP A 30 13.51 -13.19 26.80
C ASP A 30 12.88 -13.81 25.51
N VAL A 31 11.95 -13.08 24.90
CA VAL A 31 11.24 -13.47 23.68
C VAL A 31 12.22 -13.71 22.53
N PHE A 32 13.28 -12.90 22.41
CA PHE A 32 14.27 -13.04 21.34
C PHE A 32 15.08 -14.33 21.41
N ARG A 33 15.15 -15.03 22.56
CA ARG A 33 15.85 -16.32 22.65
C ARG A 33 15.30 -17.37 21.69
N ARG A 34 14.02 -17.29 21.33
CA ARG A 34 13.40 -18.17 20.32
C ARG A 34 14.13 -18.11 18.97
N THR A 35 14.75 -16.98 18.64
CA THR A 35 15.49 -16.77 17.39
C THR A 35 16.80 -17.56 17.30
N GLU A 36 17.30 -18.08 18.42
CA GLU A 36 18.51 -18.93 18.45
C GLU A 36 18.23 -20.33 17.92
N VAL A 37 16.98 -20.79 18.04
CA VAL A 37 16.56 -22.16 17.69
C VAL A 37 15.75 -22.19 16.40
N ALA A 38 14.82 -21.24 16.24
CA ALA A 38 13.91 -21.23 15.10
C ALA A 38 14.47 -20.38 13.95
N LYS A 39 14.54 -20.99 12.76
CA LYS A 39 15.01 -20.31 11.53
C LYS A 39 14.07 -19.18 11.06
N LYS A 40 12.77 -19.26 11.36
CA LYS A 40 11.75 -18.27 10.98
C LYS A 40 10.78 -18.06 12.13
N ILE A 41 10.58 -16.80 12.50
CA ILE A 41 9.59 -16.37 13.50
C ILE A 41 8.83 -15.18 12.92
N THR A 42 7.51 -15.25 12.98
CA THR A 42 6.61 -14.17 12.59
C THR A 42 6.04 -13.50 13.83
N GLY A 43 5.82 -12.19 13.79
CA GLY A 43 5.15 -11.48 14.88
C GLY A 43 6.00 -11.23 16.12
N ILE A 44 7.32 -11.43 16.06
CA ILE A 44 8.20 -11.32 17.24
C ILE A 44 8.14 -9.95 17.94
N ALA A 45 7.93 -8.87 17.19
CA ALA A 45 7.74 -7.54 17.77
C ALA A 45 6.46 -7.47 18.61
N GLY A 46 5.35 -8.06 18.13
CA GLY A 46 4.11 -8.16 18.88
C GLY A 46 4.29 -8.98 20.16
N ASP A 47 4.96 -10.13 20.05
CA ASP A 47 5.27 -10.98 21.20
C ASP A 47 6.04 -10.23 22.30
N VAL A 48 7.01 -9.38 21.93
CA VAL A 48 7.75 -8.53 22.89
C VAL A 48 6.83 -7.51 23.58
N ILE A 49 5.95 -6.84 22.82
CA ILE A 49 5.01 -5.87 23.41
C ILE A 49 4.02 -6.58 24.35
N GLU A 50 3.47 -7.72 23.95
CA GLU A 50 2.51 -8.49 24.75
C GLU A 50 3.16 -9.02 26.04
N GLN A 51 4.27 -9.74 25.91
CA GLN A 51 4.85 -10.53 27.01
C GLN A 51 5.79 -9.71 27.90
N SER A 52 6.55 -8.80 27.30
CA SER A 52 7.61 -8.07 28.01
C SER A 52 7.19 -6.67 28.43
N LEU A 53 6.42 -5.96 27.60
CA LEU A 53 5.93 -4.63 27.94
C LEU A 53 4.64 -4.69 28.76
N LEU A 54 3.60 -5.37 28.27
CA LEU A 54 2.27 -5.41 28.90
C LEU A 54 2.09 -6.58 29.89
N GLY A 55 2.94 -7.60 29.81
CA GLY A 55 3.01 -8.67 30.79
C GLY A 55 1.89 -9.72 30.70
N PHE A 56 1.25 -9.90 29.55
CA PHE A 56 0.33 -11.03 29.34
C PHE A 56 0.91 -12.12 28.43
N PRO A 57 0.61 -13.40 28.71
CA PRO A 57 0.97 -14.49 27.83
C PRO A 57 0.10 -14.45 26.56
N SER A 58 0.60 -15.07 25.49
CA SER A 58 -0.15 -15.20 24.24
C SER A 58 -1.53 -15.81 24.48
N ASN A 59 -2.58 -15.05 24.12
CA ASN A 59 -3.98 -15.42 24.34
C ASN A 59 -4.62 -15.83 23.00
N PRO A 60 -5.01 -17.10 22.81
CA PRO A 60 -5.69 -17.54 21.59
C PRO A 60 -7.18 -17.14 21.54
N SER A 61 -7.66 -16.28 22.44
CA SER A 61 -9.06 -15.84 22.47
C SER A 61 -9.47 -15.11 21.19
N ARG A 62 -10.76 -15.21 20.87
CA ARG A 62 -11.39 -14.42 19.80
C ARG A 62 -11.78 -13.01 20.26
N ASP A 63 -11.75 -12.75 21.56
CA ASP A 63 -12.05 -11.45 22.14
C ASP A 63 -10.87 -10.47 22.01
N PRO A 64 -11.11 -9.16 22.22
CA PRO A 64 -10.03 -8.19 22.34
C PRO A 64 -9.04 -8.52 23.46
N ASP A 65 -7.77 -8.14 23.25
CA ASP A 65 -6.63 -8.61 24.06
C ASP A 65 -6.67 -8.10 25.51
N ILE A 66 -7.03 -6.84 25.72
CA ILE A 66 -6.98 -6.15 27.02
C ILE A 66 -8.27 -5.36 27.30
N ILE A 67 -8.42 -4.94 28.55
CA ILE A 67 -9.45 -3.99 28.98
C ILE A 67 -8.75 -2.71 29.42
N VAL A 68 -9.22 -1.55 28.95
CA VAL A 68 -8.68 -0.23 29.33
C VAL A 68 -9.83 0.63 29.83
N ASP A 69 -9.80 1.03 31.10
CA ASP A 69 -10.88 1.79 31.76
C ASP A 69 -12.28 1.14 31.55
N GLY A 70 -12.36 -0.18 31.64
CA GLY A 70 -13.60 -0.94 31.42
C GLY A 70 -14.00 -1.17 29.95
N VAL A 71 -13.20 -0.72 28.99
CA VAL A 71 -13.44 -0.85 27.55
C VAL A 71 -12.60 -1.98 26.95
N GLU A 72 -13.19 -2.86 26.13
CA GLU A 72 -12.43 -3.90 25.41
C GLU A 72 -11.55 -3.28 24.32
N VAL A 73 -10.25 -3.57 24.31
CA VAL A 73 -9.28 -2.99 23.36
C VAL A 73 -8.40 -4.08 22.75
N GLU A 74 -8.29 -4.09 21.42
CA GLU A 74 -7.41 -4.98 20.67
C GLU A 74 -6.02 -4.35 20.52
N LEU A 75 -4.97 -5.11 20.83
CA LEU A 75 -3.59 -4.67 20.65
C LEU A 75 -3.08 -5.06 19.25
N LYS A 76 -2.47 -4.10 18.55
CA LYS A 76 -1.74 -4.38 17.32
C LYS A 76 -0.39 -3.69 17.31
N THR A 77 0.67 -4.49 17.18
CA THR A 77 2.02 -3.98 16.96
C THR A 77 2.31 -3.93 15.46
N THR A 78 2.69 -2.77 14.93
CA THR A 78 2.96 -2.58 13.50
C THR A 78 4.29 -1.88 13.22
N GLY A 79 4.97 -2.33 12.17
CA GLY A 79 6.25 -1.79 11.74
C GLY A 79 6.08 -0.60 10.82
N LEU A 80 6.86 0.44 11.04
CA LEU A 80 6.86 1.68 10.25
C LEU A 80 8.19 1.86 9.51
N ARG A 81 8.14 2.41 8.31
CA ARG A 81 9.33 2.78 7.52
C ARG A 81 9.32 4.28 7.28
N ARG A 82 10.50 4.92 7.31
CA ARG A 82 10.60 6.33 6.91
C ARG A 82 10.43 6.46 5.40
N PRO A 83 9.63 7.44 4.93
CA PRO A 83 9.54 7.73 3.51
C PRO A 83 10.90 8.18 2.99
N LYS A 84 11.26 7.70 1.79
CA LYS A 84 12.62 7.90 1.22
C LYS A 84 12.86 9.30 0.66
N ARG A 85 11.81 10.11 0.52
CA ARG A 85 11.89 11.52 0.16
C ARG A 85 11.40 12.35 1.33
N ARG A 86 11.93 13.56 1.48
CA ARG A 86 11.38 14.53 2.42
C ARG A 86 9.96 14.87 1.95
N THR A 87 8.99 14.30 2.63
CA THR A 87 7.55 14.48 2.41
C THR A 87 6.92 14.94 3.70
N ASP A 88 5.66 15.36 3.62
CA ASP A 88 4.85 15.67 4.80
C ASP A 88 4.37 14.38 5.52
N VAL A 89 4.56 13.21 4.89
CA VAL A 89 4.44 11.88 5.51
C VAL A 89 5.61 11.69 6.48
N HIS A 90 5.32 11.32 7.73
CA HIS A 90 6.30 10.96 8.75
C HIS A 90 6.77 9.51 8.59
N TYR A 91 5.82 8.60 8.41
CA TYR A 91 6.05 7.16 8.28
C TYR A 91 5.10 6.52 7.27
N GLU A 92 5.55 5.44 6.64
CA GLU A 92 4.74 4.52 5.85
C GLU A 92 4.60 3.22 6.64
N ALA A 93 3.39 2.67 6.73
CA ALA A 93 3.21 1.33 7.28
C ALA A 93 4.01 0.33 6.44
N LYS A 94 4.70 -0.61 7.09
CA LYS A 94 5.49 -1.64 6.41
C LYS A 94 4.59 -2.67 5.70
N GLU A 95 3.45 -2.99 6.29
CA GLU A 95 2.52 -4.04 5.85
C GLU A 95 1.08 -3.71 6.25
N PRO A 96 0.06 -4.33 5.61
CA PRO A 96 -1.34 -4.22 6.04
C PRO A 96 -1.54 -4.71 7.48
N LEU A 97 -2.52 -4.15 8.20
CA LEU A 97 -2.81 -4.55 9.58
C LEU A 97 -3.74 -5.76 9.60
N THR A 98 -3.24 -6.91 10.00
CA THR A 98 -4.06 -8.13 10.13
C THR A 98 -4.94 -8.06 11.39
N ILE A 99 -6.26 -8.26 11.20
CA ILE A 99 -7.25 -8.19 12.29
C ILE A 99 -7.63 -9.59 12.77
N THR A 100 -8.42 -10.32 11.98
CA THR A 100 -8.97 -11.62 12.36
C THR A 100 -9.27 -12.47 11.13
N ALA A 101 -9.47 -13.78 11.32
CA ALA A 101 -9.83 -14.68 10.24
C ALA A 101 -11.23 -14.37 9.69
N VAL A 102 -11.36 -14.33 8.37
CA VAL A 102 -12.65 -14.47 7.69
C VAL A 102 -13.13 -15.88 8.04
N SER A 103 -14.30 -15.98 8.66
CA SER A 103 -14.89 -17.25 9.10
C SER A 103 -16.10 -17.55 8.23
N PRO A 104 -15.96 -18.14 7.02
CA PRO A 104 -17.08 -18.37 6.11
C PRO A 104 -18.24 -19.13 6.76
N ALA A 105 -17.94 -20.00 7.72
CA ALA A 105 -18.94 -20.74 8.48
C ALA A 105 -19.92 -19.83 9.25
N THR A 106 -19.45 -18.77 9.89
CA THR A 106 -20.26 -17.93 10.81
C THR A 106 -20.55 -16.53 10.29
N ILE A 107 -19.73 -15.98 9.39
CA ILE A 107 -19.83 -14.59 8.94
C ILE A 107 -21.21 -14.24 8.36
N THR A 108 -21.88 -15.20 7.72
CA THR A 108 -23.20 -15.01 7.12
C THR A 108 -24.32 -14.86 8.15
N ASP A 109 -24.07 -15.24 9.40
CA ASP A 109 -25.03 -15.18 10.50
C ASP A 109 -24.78 -13.95 11.38
N GLU A 110 -23.76 -13.15 11.07
CA GLU A 110 -23.35 -11.95 11.80
C GLU A 110 -23.92 -10.67 11.14
N THR A 111 -24.17 -9.64 11.94
CA THR A 111 -24.30 -8.25 11.46
C THR A 111 -22.99 -7.52 11.73
N PHE A 112 -22.70 -6.44 10.99
CA PHE A 112 -21.41 -5.74 11.12
C PHE A 112 -21.11 -5.35 12.57
N LEU A 113 -22.00 -4.61 13.25
CA LEU A 113 -21.77 -4.14 14.62
C LEU A 113 -21.73 -5.26 15.67
N ALA A 114 -22.29 -6.44 15.38
CA ALA A 114 -22.21 -7.61 16.26
C ALA A 114 -21.09 -8.59 15.86
N SER A 115 -20.37 -8.30 14.77
CA SER A 115 -19.40 -9.21 14.18
C SER A 115 -18.14 -9.34 15.02
N HIS A 116 -17.48 -10.48 14.88
CA HIS A 116 -16.14 -10.67 15.46
C HIS A 116 -15.10 -9.70 14.89
N PHE A 117 -15.30 -9.26 13.65
CA PHE A 117 -14.46 -8.25 13.03
C PHE A 117 -14.60 -6.92 13.77
N TRP A 118 -15.84 -6.41 13.91
CA TRP A 118 -16.11 -5.11 14.53
C TRP A 118 -15.59 -5.05 15.97
N ARG A 119 -15.89 -6.07 16.78
CA ARG A 119 -15.41 -6.16 18.18
C ARG A 119 -13.89 -5.98 18.30
N LYS A 120 -13.10 -6.39 17.30
CA LYS A 120 -11.63 -6.26 17.30
C LYS A 120 -11.12 -4.93 16.72
N VAL A 121 -11.92 -4.19 15.97
CA VAL A 121 -11.48 -2.92 15.35
C VAL A 121 -12.14 -1.69 15.94
N GLU A 122 -13.20 -1.87 16.73
CA GLU A 122 -13.94 -0.81 17.40
C GLU A 122 -12.98 0.07 18.23
N HIS A 123 -12.11 -0.56 19.03
CA HIS A 123 -11.10 0.10 19.83
C HIS A 123 -9.74 -0.59 19.69
N LEU A 124 -8.77 0.11 19.13
CA LEU A 124 -7.44 -0.40 18.84
C LEU A 124 -6.39 0.33 19.68
N LEU A 125 -5.48 -0.42 20.30
CA LEU A 125 -4.17 0.10 20.72
C LEU A 125 -3.14 -0.26 19.66
N LEU A 126 -2.74 0.73 18.86
CA LEU A 126 -1.70 0.57 17.86
C LEU A 126 -0.35 0.93 18.49
N VAL A 127 0.61 0.01 18.44
CA VAL A 127 1.98 0.23 18.94
C VAL A 127 2.96 0.18 17.77
N TYR A 128 3.82 1.20 17.67
CA TYR A 128 4.65 1.44 16.49
C TYR A 128 6.13 1.22 16.79
N TYR A 129 6.79 0.38 15.99
CA TYR A 129 8.25 0.30 15.94
C TYR A 129 8.78 0.78 14.59
N GLU A 130 9.95 1.41 14.56
CA GLU A 130 10.61 1.80 13.31
C GLU A 130 11.42 0.61 12.75
N TYR A 131 11.09 0.18 11.54
CA TYR A 131 11.85 -0.81 10.79
C TYR A 131 13.08 -0.13 10.15
N VAL A 132 14.20 -0.09 10.89
CA VAL A 132 15.43 0.63 10.50
C VAL A 132 16.30 -0.23 9.57
N SER A 133 15.74 -0.70 8.46
CA SER A 133 16.50 -1.43 7.43
C SER A 133 15.96 -1.17 6.02
N PRO A 134 16.82 -1.02 5.00
CA PRO A 134 16.38 -0.87 3.61
C PRO A 134 15.89 -2.18 2.98
N THR A 135 16.21 -3.32 3.61
CA THR A 135 15.87 -4.69 3.16
C THR A 135 15.35 -5.53 4.33
N THR A 136 14.81 -6.69 4.01
CA THR A 136 14.34 -7.66 5.00
C THR A 136 15.51 -8.19 5.82
N VAL A 137 15.26 -8.42 7.11
CA VAL A 137 16.24 -8.88 8.10
C VAL A 137 15.66 -10.03 8.91
N PRO A 138 16.50 -10.92 9.47
CA PRO A 138 16.03 -12.01 10.33
C PRO A 138 15.34 -11.47 11.58
N ALA A 139 14.48 -12.30 12.18
CA ALA A 139 13.73 -11.96 13.39
C ALA A 139 14.62 -11.50 14.56
N SER A 140 15.85 -12.01 14.67
CA SER A 140 16.81 -11.59 15.70
C SER A 140 17.21 -10.11 15.59
N ALA A 141 17.29 -9.56 14.37
CA ALA A 141 17.66 -8.17 14.12
C ALA A 141 16.56 -7.18 14.51
N TYR A 142 15.32 -7.64 14.74
CA TYR A 142 14.26 -6.78 15.26
C TYR A 142 14.59 -6.25 16.66
N ARG A 143 15.50 -6.90 17.37
CA ARG A 143 16.00 -6.46 18.68
C ARG A 143 16.50 -5.02 18.67
N ASP A 144 17.05 -4.56 17.54
CA ASP A 144 17.63 -3.22 17.41
C ASP A 144 16.61 -2.15 16.96
N PHE A 145 15.36 -2.53 16.70
CA PHE A 145 14.34 -1.61 16.20
C PHE A 145 13.69 -0.82 17.35
N PRO A 146 13.68 0.52 17.29
CA PRO A 146 13.13 1.35 18.35
C PRO A 146 11.61 1.44 18.30
N LEU A 147 10.98 1.49 19.47
CA LEU A 147 9.60 1.92 19.63
C LEU A 147 9.50 3.42 19.36
N VAL A 148 8.62 3.84 18.45
CA VAL A 148 8.53 5.25 18.03
C VAL A 148 7.26 5.95 18.48
N GLY A 149 6.22 5.21 18.83
CA GLY A 149 4.98 5.77 19.38
C GLY A 149 3.88 4.73 19.50
N TYR A 150 2.69 5.22 19.82
CA TYR A 150 1.46 4.45 19.91
C TYR A 150 0.25 5.34 19.60
N ASP A 151 -0.91 4.74 19.40
CA ASP A 151 -2.20 5.42 19.21
C ASP A 151 -3.34 4.59 19.80
N PHE A 152 -4.25 5.24 20.53
CA PHE A 152 -5.54 4.67 20.91
C PHE A 152 -6.55 5.05 19.83
N HIS A 153 -6.67 4.18 18.84
CA HIS A 153 -7.38 4.46 17.61
C HIS A 153 -8.85 4.04 17.69
N HIS A 154 -9.71 4.92 17.19
CA HIS A 154 -11.11 4.67 16.87
C HIS A 154 -11.40 5.27 15.50
N PHE A 155 -12.23 4.59 14.72
CA PHE A 155 -12.70 5.08 13.43
C PHE A 155 -13.81 6.12 13.63
N ASN A 156 -13.82 7.15 12.80
CA ASN A 156 -14.94 8.11 12.76
C ASN A 156 -16.15 7.52 12.01
N GLU A 157 -17.30 8.18 12.07
CA GLU A 157 -18.56 7.68 11.48
C GLU A 157 -18.44 7.29 9.99
N GLU A 158 -17.84 8.14 9.15
CA GLU A 158 -17.64 7.85 7.71
C GLU A 158 -16.68 6.66 7.48
N GLU A 159 -15.66 6.54 8.32
CA GLU A 159 -14.74 5.41 8.28
C GLU A 159 -15.41 4.10 8.73
N VAL A 160 -16.30 4.16 9.72
CA VAL A 160 -17.11 3.02 10.16
C VAL A 160 -18.07 2.57 9.07
N GLU A 161 -18.74 3.50 8.39
CA GLU A 161 -19.58 3.21 7.22
C GLU A 161 -18.79 2.50 6.10
N THR A 162 -17.56 2.97 5.84
CA THR A 162 -16.68 2.34 4.84
C THR A 162 -16.28 0.91 5.25
N LEU A 163 -15.89 0.71 6.52
CA LEU A 163 -15.57 -0.62 7.05
C LEU A 163 -16.77 -1.56 7.00
N GLN A 164 -17.97 -1.04 7.30
CA GLN A 164 -19.20 -1.79 7.20
C GLN A 164 -19.45 -2.22 5.75
N ALA A 165 -19.41 -1.30 4.79
CA ALA A 165 -19.64 -1.60 3.38
C ALA A 165 -18.66 -2.67 2.86
N ASP A 166 -17.37 -2.54 3.18
CA ASP A 166 -16.35 -3.53 2.81
C ASP A 166 -16.61 -4.90 3.44
N TRP A 167 -16.96 -4.94 4.73
CA TRP A 167 -17.24 -6.19 5.44
C TRP A 167 -18.50 -6.87 4.87
N GLU A 168 -19.54 -6.10 4.58
CA GLU A 168 -20.78 -6.59 3.97
C GLU A 168 -20.55 -7.14 2.55
N ILE A 169 -19.70 -6.49 1.75
CA ILE A 169 -19.28 -7.01 0.43
C ILE A 169 -18.65 -8.41 0.57
N ILE A 170 -17.79 -8.62 1.57
CA ILE A 170 -17.14 -9.91 1.82
C ILE A 170 -18.15 -10.95 2.31
N ARG A 171 -19.01 -10.60 3.28
CA ARG A 171 -20.09 -11.46 3.78
C ARG A 171 -21.02 -11.90 2.65
N ASP A 172 -21.49 -10.96 1.84
CA ASP A 172 -22.49 -11.20 0.81
C ASP A 172 -21.93 -12.06 -0.32
N TYR A 173 -20.64 -11.92 -0.64
CA TYR A 173 -19.98 -12.80 -1.59
C TYR A 173 -19.90 -14.25 -1.07
N ILE A 174 -19.57 -14.43 0.21
CA ILE A 174 -19.58 -15.77 0.83
C ILE A 174 -21.00 -16.35 0.84
N GLN A 175 -22.00 -15.54 1.18
CA GLN A 175 -23.41 -15.95 1.14
C GLN A 175 -23.83 -16.34 -0.28
N GLN A 176 -23.43 -15.57 -1.29
CA GLN A 176 -23.68 -15.88 -2.69
C GLN A 176 -23.08 -17.24 -3.06
N LEU A 177 -21.82 -17.49 -2.72
CA LEU A 177 -21.17 -18.79 -2.98
C LEU A 177 -21.93 -19.94 -2.32
N LYS A 178 -22.31 -19.80 -1.04
CA LYS A 178 -23.13 -20.79 -0.31
C LYS A 178 -24.48 -21.06 -0.98
N ASN A 179 -25.10 -20.05 -1.59
CA ASN A 179 -26.39 -20.17 -2.26
C ASN A 179 -26.29 -20.76 -3.66
N THR A 180 -25.13 -20.67 -4.31
CA THR A 180 -24.96 -20.96 -5.75
C THR A 180 -24.20 -22.25 -6.04
N HIS A 181 -23.43 -22.75 -5.07
CA HIS A 181 -22.60 -23.94 -5.25
C HIS A 181 -22.88 -24.93 -4.13
N ASP A 182 -22.99 -26.22 -4.48
CA ASP A 182 -23.17 -27.30 -3.50
C ASP A 182 -21.94 -27.39 -2.56
N ASN A 183 -20.74 -27.15 -3.10
CA ASN A 183 -19.47 -27.13 -2.37
C ASN A 183 -18.82 -25.73 -2.42
N PRO A 184 -19.32 -24.74 -1.65
CA PRO A 184 -18.86 -23.36 -1.75
C PRO A 184 -17.38 -23.16 -1.35
N GLU A 185 -16.82 -24.04 -0.52
CA GLU A 185 -15.42 -23.98 -0.08
C GLU A 185 -14.43 -24.05 -1.24
N GLU A 186 -14.75 -24.75 -2.33
CA GLU A 186 -13.92 -24.83 -3.53
C GLU A 186 -13.71 -23.46 -4.18
N TYR A 187 -14.60 -22.50 -3.91
CA TYR A 187 -14.59 -21.16 -4.49
C TYR A 187 -14.04 -20.09 -3.54
N TYR A 188 -13.80 -20.37 -2.25
CA TYR A 188 -13.30 -19.35 -1.31
C TYR A 188 -11.93 -18.80 -1.66
N HIS A 189 -11.15 -19.47 -2.51
CA HIS A 189 -9.89 -18.96 -3.03
C HIS A 189 -10.06 -17.67 -3.87
N THR A 190 -11.26 -17.39 -4.40
CA THR A 190 -11.55 -16.21 -5.23
C THR A 190 -11.87 -14.96 -4.41
N LEU A 191 -12.03 -15.06 -3.07
CA LEU A 191 -12.46 -13.96 -2.20
C LEU A 191 -11.67 -12.67 -2.44
N SER A 192 -10.35 -12.76 -2.45
CA SER A 192 -9.48 -11.61 -2.62
C SER A 192 -9.59 -11.02 -4.04
N SER A 193 -9.48 -11.87 -5.06
CA SER A 193 -9.46 -11.44 -6.47
C SER A 193 -10.81 -10.90 -6.96
N ALA A 194 -11.94 -11.46 -6.49
CA ALA A 194 -13.27 -11.07 -6.92
C ALA A 194 -13.75 -9.76 -6.27
N LEU A 195 -13.22 -9.41 -5.09
CA LEU A 195 -13.72 -8.30 -4.28
C LEU A 195 -12.80 -7.09 -4.26
N ARG A 196 -11.51 -7.28 -4.55
CA ARG A 196 -10.47 -6.24 -4.53
C ARG A 196 -10.88 -4.90 -5.11
N GLU A 197 -11.54 -4.88 -6.28
CA GLU A 197 -11.95 -3.64 -6.97
C GLU A 197 -13.10 -2.91 -6.29
N ARG A 198 -13.78 -3.56 -5.34
CA ARG A 198 -14.95 -3.05 -4.63
C ARG A 198 -14.62 -2.59 -3.21
N LEU A 199 -13.55 -3.12 -2.61
CA LEU A 199 -13.17 -2.82 -1.24
C LEU A 199 -12.32 -1.55 -1.15
N MET A 200 -12.64 -0.66 -0.21
CA MET A 200 -11.89 0.58 0.00
C MET A 200 -10.79 0.44 1.05
N PHE A 201 -11.14 0.04 2.27
CA PHE A 201 -10.24 -0.02 3.42
C PHE A 201 -9.75 -1.42 3.76
N LEU A 202 -10.52 -2.44 3.43
CA LEU A 202 -10.22 -3.83 3.76
C LEU A 202 -9.68 -4.59 2.57
N ASP A 203 -8.94 -5.65 2.87
CA ASP A 203 -8.69 -6.73 1.94
C ASP A 203 -8.74 -8.08 2.67
N THR A 204 -8.53 -9.17 1.90
CA THR A 204 -8.41 -10.51 2.46
C THR A 204 -7.17 -11.23 1.93
N SER A 205 -6.46 -11.87 2.86
CA SER A 205 -5.27 -12.69 2.57
C SER A 205 -4.94 -13.57 3.79
N PRO A 206 -4.29 -14.73 3.62
CA PRO A 206 -3.93 -15.39 2.35
C PRO A 206 -5.16 -15.94 1.59
N LYS A 207 -4.93 -16.55 0.42
CA LYS A 207 -5.97 -17.26 -0.35
C LYS A 207 -6.29 -18.61 0.31
N TRP A 208 -7.55 -19.02 0.27
CA TRP A 208 -7.99 -20.36 0.74
C TRP A 208 -7.20 -21.47 0.02
N PRO A 209 -6.82 -22.60 0.67
CA PRO A 209 -7.24 -23.08 2.01
C PRO A 209 -6.47 -22.50 3.20
N HIS A 210 -5.45 -21.66 2.97
CA HIS A 210 -4.91 -20.87 4.07
C HIS A 210 -5.98 -19.87 4.50
N LYS A 211 -6.40 -19.94 5.77
CA LYS A 211 -7.56 -19.18 6.26
C LYS A 211 -7.39 -17.68 5.98
N PRO A 212 -8.20 -17.08 5.09
CA PRO A 212 -8.13 -15.65 4.80
C PRO A 212 -8.39 -14.84 6.06
N ARG A 213 -7.76 -13.67 6.16
CA ARG A 213 -7.93 -12.75 7.27
C ARG A 213 -8.38 -11.40 6.75
N PHE A 214 -9.27 -10.75 7.49
CA PHE A 214 -9.51 -9.32 7.31
C PHE A 214 -8.23 -8.56 7.65
N ARG A 215 -7.81 -7.69 6.74
CA ARG A 215 -6.72 -6.76 7.01
C ARG A 215 -7.15 -5.35 6.62
N ILE A 216 -6.69 -4.37 7.39
CA ILE A 216 -6.77 -2.97 6.98
C ILE A 216 -5.61 -2.73 6.02
N LYS A 217 -5.93 -2.23 4.82
CA LYS A 217 -4.95 -1.95 3.76
C LYS A 217 -3.81 -1.06 4.26
N ARG A 218 -2.62 -1.24 3.69
CA ARG A 218 -1.42 -0.53 4.13
C ARG A 218 -1.56 0.98 3.99
N ALA A 219 -2.23 1.45 2.94
CA ALA A 219 -2.48 2.87 2.70
C ALA A 219 -3.37 3.51 3.78
N VAL A 220 -4.41 2.80 4.24
CA VAL A 220 -5.27 3.23 5.35
C VAL A 220 -4.48 3.28 6.66
N LEU A 221 -3.72 2.23 6.97
CA LEU A 221 -2.88 2.22 8.18
C LEU A 221 -1.85 3.35 8.16
N THR A 222 -1.26 3.62 6.99
CA THR A 222 -0.35 4.75 6.81
C THR A 222 -1.05 6.08 7.09
N ASN A 223 -2.29 6.27 6.61
CA ASN A 223 -3.07 7.48 6.92
C ASN A 223 -3.28 7.63 8.43
N ILE A 224 -3.76 6.57 9.11
CA ILE A 224 -3.98 6.53 10.58
C ILE A 224 -2.72 6.93 11.35
N VAL A 225 -1.59 6.25 11.06
CA VAL A 225 -0.29 6.51 11.70
C VAL A 225 0.14 7.97 11.54
N ASN A 226 -0.07 8.56 10.36
CA ASN A 226 0.33 9.94 10.15
C ASN A 226 -0.60 10.93 10.88
N LYS A 227 -1.91 10.64 10.96
CA LYS A 227 -2.85 11.45 11.76
C LYS A 227 -2.47 11.43 13.24
N SER A 228 -2.17 10.25 13.81
CA SER A 228 -1.74 10.13 15.21
C SER A 228 -0.42 10.84 15.48
N MET A 229 0.44 10.96 14.46
CA MET A 229 1.69 11.75 14.51
C MET A 229 1.49 13.26 14.21
N GLY A 230 0.24 13.73 14.12
CA GLY A 230 -0.11 15.16 14.01
C GLY A 230 -0.30 15.67 12.56
N ARG A 231 -0.21 14.81 11.54
CA ARG A 231 -0.45 15.21 10.16
C ARG A 231 -1.92 15.51 9.94
N GLN A 232 -2.19 16.67 9.35
CA GLN A 232 -3.52 17.07 8.92
C GLN A 232 -3.72 16.69 7.44
N TYR A 233 -4.83 16.00 7.16
CA TYR A 233 -5.29 15.73 5.81
C TYR A 233 -6.46 16.64 5.48
N GLU A 234 -6.58 16.99 4.21
CA GLU A 234 -7.73 17.72 3.71
C GLU A 234 -8.88 16.77 3.38
N SER A 235 -10.08 17.11 3.84
CA SER A 235 -11.31 16.41 3.45
C SER A 235 -11.87 16.97 2.15
N ILE A 236 -12.56 16.12 1.41
CA ILE A 236 -13.45 16.57 0.32
C ILE A 236 -14.85 16.86 0.90
N PRO A 237 -15.68 17.69 0.26
CA PRO A 237 -17.01 18.01 0.78
C PRO A 237 -18.02 16.85 0.73
N SER A 238 -17.80 15.88 -0.16
CA SER A 238 -18.67 14.72 -0.34
C SER A 238 -18.26 13.60 0.62
N SER A 239 -19.24 12.98 1.29
CA SER A 239 -19.03 11.69 1.97
C SER A 239 -18.98 10.58 0.92
N ILE A 240 -17.89 9.80 0.88
CA ILE A 240 -17.70 8.70 -0.07
C ILE A 240 -17.18 7.50 0.71
N THR A 241 -18.06 6.52 0.93
CA THR A 241 -17.80 5.33 1.75
C THR A 241 -17.75 4.05 0.94
N THR A 242 -18.12 4.10 -0.34
CA THR A 242 -18.00 2.96 -1.26
C THR A 242 -17.27 3.29 -2.56
N MET A 243 -16.71 2.26 -3.20
CA MET A 243 -16.07 2.43 -4.52
C MET A 243 -17.08 2.77 -5.63
N ALA A 244 -18.34 2.37 -5.46
CA ALA A 244 -19.43 2.77 -6.36
C ALA A 244 -19.68 4.29 -6.29
N GLU A 245 -19.76 4.85 -5.08
CA GLU A 245 -19.90 6.30 -4.87
C GLU A 245 -18.70 7.08 -5.39
N PHE A 246 -17.48 6.56 -5.19
CA PHE A 246 -16.28 7.17 -5.76
C PHE A 246 -16.37 7.27 -7.29
N ASN A 247 -16.80 6.20 -7.96
CA ASN A 247 -17.02 6.19 -9.40
C ASN A 247 -18.19 7.11 -9.82
N ASP A 248 -19.25 7.22 -9.03
CA ASP A 248 -20.35 8.15 -9.29
C ASP A 248 -19.95 9.61 -9.17
N GLU A 249 -19.07 9.93 -8.21
CA GLU A 249 -18.48 11.25 -8.09
C GLU A 249 -17.58 11.56 -9.30
N LEU A 250 -16.76 10.61 -9.77
CA LEU A 250 -15.99 10.76 -11.01
C LEU A 250 -16.91 11.03 -12.21
N ARG A 251 -18.01 10.28 -12.36
CA ARG A 251 -19.03 10.51 -13.40
C ARG A 251 -19.61 11.92 -13.33
N ARG A 252 -19.93 12.40 -12.12
CA ARG A 252 -20.46 13.74 -11.89
C ARG A 252 -19.46 14.81 -12.30
N LEU A 253 -18.19 14.66 -11.89
CA LEU A 253 -17.10 15.58 -12.25
C LEU A 253 -16.83 15.57 -13.76
N THR A 254 -16.80 14.39 -14.38
CA THR A 254 -16.73 14.24 -15.85
C THR A 254 -17.83 15.06 -16.51
N ARG A 255 -19.10 14.92 -16.12
CA ARG A 255 -20.22 15.70 -16.69
C ARG A 255 -20.05 17.21 -16.53
N ASN A 256 -19.55 17.69 -15.39
CA ASN A 256 -19.44 19.12 -15.09
C ASN A 256 -18.30 19.83 -15.86
N TYR A 257 -17.22 19.10 -16.11
CA TYR A 257 -15.97 19.68 -16.61
C TYR A 257 -15.61 19.25 -18.02
N LYS A 258 -16.27 18.23 -18.59
CA LYS A 258 -16.03 17.78 -19.97
C LYS A 258 -16.19 18.92 -20.97
N GLY A 259 -15.30 18.94 -21.96
CA GLY A 259 -15.28 19.97 -23.00
C GLY A 259 -14.54 21.25 -22.61
N ARG A 260 -14.14 21.41 -21.33
CA ARG A 260 -13.31 22.53 -20.89
C ARG A 260 -11.85 22.27 -21.21
N THR A 261 -11.16 23.29 -21.69
CA THR A 261 -9.70 23.29 -21.85
C THR A 261 -9.00 23.31 -20.50
N VAL A 262 -7.76 22.82 -20.43
CA VAL A 262 -6.92 22.97 -19.22
C VAL A 262 -6.87 24.42 -18.74
N ARG A 263 -6.81 25.40 -19.65
CA ARG A 263 -6.86 26.83 -19.32
C ARG A 263 -8.15 27.22 -18.60
N GLN A 264 -9.30 26.80 -19.12
CA GLN A 264 -10.60 27.07 -18.50
C GLN A 264 -10.68 26.41 -17.13
N LEU A 265 -10.29 25.13 -17.03
CA LEU A 265 -10.25 24.42 -15.76
C LEU A 265 -9.38 25.13 -14.72
N MET A 266 -8.22 25.65 -15.12
CA MET A 266 -7.38 26.42 -14.20
C MET A 266 -8.09 27.67 -13.69
N THR A 267 -8.78 28.40 -14.57
CA THR A 267 -9.57 29.57 -14.18
C THR A 267 -10.73 29.19 -13.25
N ASP A 268 -11.52 28.19 -13.62
CA ASP A 268 -12.72 27.75 -12.88
C ASP A 268 -12.37 27.21 -11.49
N LEU A 269 -11.22 26.55 -11.36
CA LEU A 269 -10.74 25.94 -10.13
C LEU A 269 -9.82 26.86 -9.31
N GLY A 270 -9.61 28.11 -9.76
CA GLY A 270 -8.77 29.09 -9.08
C GLY A 270 -7.29 28.69 -9.00
N LEU A 271 -6.77 27.98 -10.00
CA LEU A 271 -5.39 27.51 -10.07
C LEU A 271 -4.48 28.54 -10.76
N THR A 272 -3.51 29.04 -10.02
CA THR A 272 -2.46 29.95 -10.52
C THR A 272 -1.13 29.20 -10.70
N GLY A 273 -0.54 29.22 -11.90
CA GLY A 273 0.75 28.57 -12.19
C GLY A 273 1.03 28.26 -13.66
N GLY A 274 2.25 27.82 -13.98
CA GLY A 274 2.69 27.46 -15.33
C GLY A 274 2.08 26.15 -15.84
N SER A 275 1.74 26.13 -17.13
CA SER A 275 0.91 25.16 -17.85
C SER A 275 1.54 23.78 -18.18
N GLY A 276 2.69 23.45 -17.60
CA GLY A 276 3.56 22.39 -18.14
C GLY A 276 3.94 21.23 -17.22
N SER A 277 3.65 21.26 -15.92
CA SER A 277 4.17 20.26 -14.97
C SER A 277 3.18 19.13 -14.68
N LYS A 278 3.71 17.92 -14.41
CA LYS A 278 2.94 16.76 -13.88
C LYS A 278 2.12 17.10 -12.63
N SER A 279 2.52 18.13 -11.87
CA SER A 279 1.79 18.61 -10.70
C SER A 279 0.49 19.35 -11.03
N LEU A 280 0.31 19.85 -12.27
CA LEU A 280 -0.89 20.60 -12.65
C LEU A 280 -2.12 19.69 -12.69
N THR A 281 -2.00 18.51 -13.29
CA THR A 281 -3.10 17.54 -13.34
C THR A 281 -3.53 17.10 -11.95
N GLU A 282 -2.57 16.81 -11.08
CA GLU A 282 -2.83 16.47 -9.68
C GLU A 282 -3.62 17.58 -8.99
N SER A 283 -3.23 18.84 -9.20
CA SER A 283 -3.94 20.00 -8.65
C SER A 283 -5.35 20.17 -9.23
N ILE A 284 -5.53 19.92 -10.54
CA ILE A 284 -6.85 19.97 -11.20
C ILE A 284 -7.78 18.93 -10.58
N VAL A 285 -7.33 17.66 -10.48
CA VAL A 285 -8.16 16.58 -9.93
C VAL A 285 -8.54 16.86 -8.49
N VAL A 286 -7.58 17.25 -7.64
CA VAL A 286 -7.84 17.62 -6.24
C VAL A 286 -8.90 18.72 -6.15
N ARG A 287 -8.78 19.76 -6.99
CA ARG A 287 -9.72 20.88 -6.99
C ARG A 287 -11.09 20.54 -7.56
N MET A 288 -11.18 19.64 -8.54
CA MET A 288 -12.45 19.14 -9.07
C MET A 288 -13.28 18.48 -7.95
N PHE A 289 -12.63 17.71 -7.07
CA PHE A 289 -13.26 17.12 -5.88
C PHE A 289 -13.54 18.13 -4.75
N GLY A 290 -13.28 19.43 -4.95
CA GLY A 290 -13.57 20.47 -3.98
C GLY A 290 -12.52 20.67 -2.88
N ALA A 291 -11.43 19.91 -2.90
CA ALA A 291 -10.29 20.12 -2.01
C ALA A 291 -9.46 21.35 -2.43
N LYS A 292 -8.98 22.14 -1.47
CA LYS A 292 -8.19 23.37 -1.64
C LYS A 292 -6.70 23.10 -1.88
N GLY A 293 -6.22 21.90 -1.63
CA GLY A 293 -4.84 21.48 -1.81
C GLY A 293 -4.41 21.42 -3.28
N ARG A 294 -3.21 20.89 -3.47
CA ARG A 294 -2.60 20.66 -4.81
C ARG A 294 -2.06 19.24 -5.00
N ARG A 295 -2.03 18.44 -3.94
CA ARG A 295 -1.45 17.09 -3.92
C ARG A 295 -2.49 16.08 -3.48
N VAL A 296 -2.58 14.98 -4.22
CA VAL A 296 -3.50 13.87 -3.98
C VAL A 296 -3.19 13.21 -2.64
N GLY A 297 -1.90 13.02 -2.33
CA GLY A 297 -1.46 12.44 -1.06
C GLY A 297 -1.72 13.29 0.19
N ASN A 298 -2.28 14.50 0.04
CA ASN A 298 -2.71 15.35 1.16
C ASN A 298 -4.23 15.33 1.36
N VAL A 299 -4.99 14.68 0.47
CA VAL A 299 -6.44 14.49 0.62
C VAL A 299 -6.68 13.17 1.34
N ASP A 300 -7.52 13.19 2.37
CA ASP A 300 -7.72 12.07 3.30
C ASP A 300 -8.18 10.80 2.56
N LEU A 301 -9.30 10.91 1.84
CA LEU A 301 -9.87 9.83 1.02
C LEU A 301 -8.85 9.26 0.03
N PHE A 302 -8.16 10.11 -0.73
CA PHE A 302 -7.25 9.64 -1.79
C PHE A 302 -6.01 8.96 -1.24
N SER A 303 -5.52 9.41 -0.07
CA SER A 303 -4.39 8.76 0.59
C SER A 303 -4.76 7.35 1.08
N LYS A 304 -5.98 7.15 1.56
CA LYS A 304 -6.52 5.85 1.99
C LYS A 304 -6.78 4.91 0.81
N LEU A 305 -7.24 5.45 -0.33
CA LEU A 305 -7.43 4.71 -1.58
C LEU A 305 -6.14 4.41 -2.35
N ASN A 306 -4.97 4.85 -1.87
CA ASN A 306 -3.68 4.68 -2.57
C ASN A 306 -3.72 5.18 -4.03
N LEU A 307 -4.33 6.35 -4.23
CA LEU A 307 -4.65 6.86 -5.55
C LEU A 307 -3.42 7.40 -6.28
N VAL A 308 -3.14 6.87 -7.47
CA VAL A 308 -2.10 7.36 -8.39
C VAL A 308 -2.74 8.15 -9.52
N VAL A 309 -2.74 9.48 -9.39
CA VAL A 309 -3.31 10.38 -10.41
C VAL A 309 -2.32 10.62 -11.56
N LYS A 310 -2.84 10.51 -12.78
CA LYS A 310 -2.10 10.73 -14.02
C LYS A 310 -2.92 11.55 -15.01
N SER A 311 -2.26 12.33 -15.85
CA SER A 311 -2.85 12.81 -17.10
C SER A 311 -2.40 11.92 -18.24
N THR A 312 -3.31 11.64 -19.16
CA THR A 312 -2.94 11.09 -20.47
C THR A 312 -3.62 11.86 -21.58
N ARG A 313 -2.96 11.89 -22.74
CA ARG A 313 -3.51 12.46 -23.96
C ARG A 313 -4.02 11.36 -24.86
N LEU A 314 -5.20 11.57 -25.42
CA LEU A 314 -5.66 10.80 -26.57
C LEU A 314 -4.93 11.32 -27.81
N THR A 315 -4.30 10.39 -28.51
CA THR A 315 -3.75 10.58 -29.85
C THR A 315 -4.62 9.83 -30.85
N GLU A 316 -4.36 9.98 -32.15
CA GLU A 316 -5.03 9.18 -33.20
C GLU A 316 -4.87 7.66 -32.98
N GLN A 317 -3.85 7.24 -32.23
CA GLN A 317 -3.54 5.85 -31.89
C GLN A 317 -4.08 5.44 -30.50
N GLY A 318 -4.88 6.28 -29.85
CA GLY A 318 -5.40 6.08 -28.49
C GLY A 318 -4.55 6.75 -27.41
N ALA A 319 -4.70 6.30 -26.15
CA ALA A 319 -4.00 6.87 -25.01
C ALA A 319 -2.47 6.67 -25.11
N ASN A 320 -1.69 7.71 -24.78
CA ASN A 320 -0.22 7.64 -24.74
C ASN A 320 0.30 7.94 -23.33
N VAL A 321 0.67 6.89 -22.59
CA VAL A 321 1.17 6.98 -21.22
C VAL A 321 2.68 6.70 -21.18
N GLU A 322 3.41 7.45 -20.37
CA GLU A 322 4.82 7.19 -20.07
C GLU A 322 4.98 6.03 -19.08
N ASP A 323 6.13 5.34 -19.14
CA ASP A 323 6.53 4.37 -18.11
C ASP A 323 6.34 4.98 -16.71
N THR A 324 5.61 4.27 -15.86
CA THR A 324 5.23 4.75 -14.55
C THR A 324 6.02 4.03 -13.48
N LYS A 325 6.77 4.82 -12.71
CA LYS A 325 7.36 4.37 -11.46
C LYS A 325 6.25 4.10 -10.44
N LEU A 326 6.33 2.96 -9.78
CA LEU A 326 5.41 2.54 -8.73
C LEU A 326 6.13 2.74 -7.39
N PHE A 327 6.58 1.67 -6.76
CA PHE A 327 7.14 1.64 -5.41
C PHE A 327 8.53 0.98 -5.38
N PRO A 328 9.34 1.25 -4.34
CA PRO A 328 10.59 0.53 -4.11
C PRO A 328 10.31 -0.94 -3.80
N ILE A 329 11.18 -1.84 -4.25
CA ILE A 329 11.11 -3.25 -3.90
C ILE A 329 12.28 -3.68 -3.01
N ASP A 330 12.01 -4.65 -2.16
CA ASP A 330 12.99 -5.31 -1.31
C ASP A 330 13.42 -6.61 -1.98
N LEU A 331 14.56 -6.56 -2.67
CA LEU A 331 15.06 -7.71 -3.42
C LEU A 331 15.30 -8.92 -2.50
N VAL A 332 15.82 -8.70 -1.30
CA VAL A 332 16.10 -9.79 -0.36
C VAL A 332 14.78 -10.47 0.04
N GLN A 333 13.76 -9.67 0.39
CA GLN A 333 12.43 -10.18 0.68
C GLN A 333 11.86 -11.00 -0.48
N THR A 334 11.96 -10.49 -1.71
CA THR A 334 11.47 -11.20 -2.90
C THR A 334 12.15 -12.55 -3.11
N GLY A 335 13.41 -12.72 -2.70
CA GLY A 335 14.11 -14.01 -2.75
C GLY A 335 13.74 -14.99 -1.64
N GLU A 336 13.05 -14.53 -0.59
CA GLU A 336 12.62 -15.35 0.57
C GLU A 336 11.12 -15.69 0.55
N GLU A 337 10.36 -15.02 -0.33
CA GLU A 337 8.91 -15.22 -0.50
C GLU A 337 8.61 -16.55 -1.21
N THR A 338 7.66 -17.31 -0.67
CA THR A 338 7.36 -18.67 -1.15
C THR A 338 6.35 -18.72 -2.30
N CYS A 339 5.52 -17.69 -2.45
CA CYS A 339 4.55 -17.59 -3.53
C CYS A 339 4.28 -16.12 -3.89
N PHE A 340 3.79 -15.91 -5.12
CA PHE A 340 3.59 -14.58 -5.67
C PHE A 340 2.40 -13.86 -5.03
N GLU A 341 1.31 -14.57 -4.78
CA GLU A 341 0.04 -14.04 -4.29
C GLU A 341 0.12 -13.50 -2.87
N GLU A 342 1.10 -13.98 -2.09
CA GLU A 342 1.38 -13.50 -0.74
C GLU A 342 2.59 -12.55 -0.70
N SER A 343 3.21 -12.27 -1.86
CA SER A 343 4.36 -11.38 -1.94
C SER A 343 3.99 -9.93 -1.61
N ALA A 344 4.96 -9.17 -1.09
CA ALA A 344 4.78 -7.74 -0.89
C ALA A 344 4.53 -7.00 -2.21
N ILE A 345 5.10 -7.46 -3.32
CA ILE A 345 4.88 -6.87 -4.65
C ILE A 345 3.42 -7.04 -5.10
N HIS A 346 2.84 -8.23 -4.91
CA HIS A 346 1.43 -8.47 -5.22
C HIS A 346 0.53 -7.64 -4.31
N ALA A 347 0.76 -7.66 -3.00
CA ALA A 347 -0.01 -6.84 -2.05
C ALA A 347 0.05 -5.35 -2.39
N GLU A 348 1.24 -4.81 -2.69
CA GLU A 348 1.41 -3.41 -3.06
C GLU A 348 0.74 -3.05 -4.37
N MET A 349 0.86 -3.87 -5.42
CA MET A 349 0.15 -3.61 -6.67
C MET A 349 -1.35 -3.75 -6.55
N SER A 350 -1.80 -4.70 -5.76
CA SER A 350 -3.22 -5.00 -5.59
C SER A 350 -3.96 -3.83 -4.94
N GLU A 351 -3.29 -2.97 -4.19
CA GLU A 351 -3.91 -1.78 -3.59
C GLU A 351 -3.87 -0.52 -4.49
N ILE A 352 -3.18 -0.53 -5.65
CA ILE A 352 -3.04 0.70 -6.45
C ILE A 352 -4.28 0.97 -7.31
N HIS A 353 -4.87 2.14 -7.09
CA HIS A 353 -5.90 2.72 -7.93
C HIS A 353 -5.28 3.78 -8.84
N PHE A 354 -5.28 3.57 -10.16
CA PHE A 354 -4.86 4.61 -11.09
C PHE A 354 -6.04 5.45 -11.53
N LEU A 355 -5.96 6.76 -11.34
CA LEU A 355 -6.96 7.69 -11.86
C LEU A 355 -6.35 8.52 -12.99
N PHE A 356 -6.84 8.30 -14.20
CA PHE A 356 -6.42 9.02 -15.39
C PHE A 356 -7.42 10.12 -15.73
N ALA A 357 -6.96 11.36 -15.65
CA ALA A 357 -7.62 12.48 -16.31
C ALA A 357 -7.27 12.44 -17.81
N ILE A 358 -8.28 12.22 -18.65
CA ILE A 358 -8.11 12.07 -20.09
C ILE A 358 -8.30 13.42 -20.77
N PHE A 359 -7.33 13.78 -21.60
CA PHE A 359 -7.38 15.00 -22.40
C PHE A 359 -7.22 14.71 -23.89
N GLU A 360 -7.87 15.50 -24.72
CA GLU A 360 -7.71 15.48 -26.18
C GLU A 360 -6.95 16.72 -26.63
N THR A 361 -5.88 16.51 -27.42
CA THR A 361 -5.07 17.61 -27.96
C THR A 361 -5.61 18.05 -29.31
N ARG A 362 -5.86 19.35 -29.49
CA ARG A 362 -6.14 19.93 -30.81
C ARG A 362 -4.82 20.10 -31.59
N ILE A 363 -4.82 19.77 -32.88
CA ILE A 363 -3.62 19.86 -33.74
C ILE A 363 -3.01 21.27 -33.66
N GLY A 364 -1.69 21.36 -33.39
CA GLY A 364 -0.95 22.62 -33.29
C GLY A 364 -1.15 23.42 -32.00
N ALA A 365 -1.93 22.91 -31.04
CA ALA A 365 -2.28 23.63 -29.82
C ALA A 365 -1.34 23.32 -28.64
N SER A 366 -1.29 24.23 -27.66
CA SER A 366 -0.44 24.07 -26.47
C SER A 366 -1.09 23.14 -25.44
N ARG A 367 -0.33 22.68 -24.41
CA ARG A 367 -0.89 21.85 -23.33
C ARG A 367 -2.08 22.50 -22.61
N THR A 368 -2.20 23.83 -22.61
CA THR A 368 -3.32 24.52 -21.96
C THR A 368 -4.63 24.39 -22.73
N ASP A 369 -4.52 24.05 -24.01
CA ASP A 369 -5.65 24.02 -24.93
C ASP A 369 -6.18 22.58 -25.12
N ASP A 370 -5.50 21.62 -24.46
CA ASP A 370 -5.98 20.25 -24.29
C ASP A 370 -7.36 20.28 -23.61
N VAL A 371 -8.32 19.56 -24.20
CA VAL A 371 -9.72 19.51 -23.74
C VAL A 371 -9.93 18.31 -22.85
N PHE A 372 -10.50 18.50 -21.66
CA PHE A 372 -10.82 17.41 -20.75
C PHE A 372 -12.02 16.59 -21.28
N ILE A 373 -11.83 15.28 -21.37
CA ILE A 373 -12.82 14.34 -21.93
C ILE A 373 -13.57 13.60 -20.81
N GLY A 374 -12.87 13.28 -19.73
CA GLY A 374 -13.40 12.55 -18.58
C GLY A 374 -12.31 11.80 -17.83
N PHE A 375 -12.74 11.00 -16.86
CA PHE A 375 -11.87 10.12 -16.09
C PHE A 375 -11.89 8.69 -16.60
N LYS A 376 -10.77 7.99 -16.41
CA LYS A 376 -10.72 6.52 -16.38
C LYS A 376 -10.09 6.09 -15.08
N HIS A 377 -10.79 5.24 -14.34
CA HIS A 377 -10.32 4.65 -13.11
C HIS A 377 -9.91 3.21 -13.40
N LEU A 378 -8.63 2.91 -13.22
CA LEU A 378 -8.02 1.64 -13.60
C LEU A 378 -7.39 0.97 -12.38
N MET A 379 -7.79 -0.28 -12.16
CA MET A 379 -7.13 -1.21 -11.27
C MET A 379 -6.65 -2.40 -12.11
N LEU A 380 -5.43 -2.89 -11.89
CA LEU A 380 -4.91 -3.98 -12.73
C LEU A 380 -5.59 -5.29 -12.36
N SER A 381 -6.19 -6.01 -13.31
CA SER A 381 -6.88 -7.28 -13.03
C SER A 381 -5.95 -8.32 -12.41
N GLU A 382 -6.51 -9.23 -11.60
CA GLU A 382 -5.74 -10.35 -11.03
C GLU A 382 -5.08 -11.20 -12.12
N GLU A 383 -5.81 -11.49 -13.21
CA GLU A 383 -5.27 -12.23 -14.35
C GLU A 383 -4.01 -11.56 -14.94
N LEU A 384 -4.02 -10.23 -15.08
CA LEU A 384 -2.86 -9.50 -15.59
C LEU A 384 -1.68 -9.59 -14.62
N LEU A 385 -1.92 -9.47 -13.31
CA LEU A 385 -0.88 -9.63 -12.29
C LEU A 385 -0.29 -11.04 -12.35
N GLU A 386 -1.15 -12.05 -12.47
CA GLU A 386 -0.76 -13.45 -12.53
C GLU A 386 0.07 -13.81 -13.77
N VAL A 387 -0.22 -13.18 -14.91
CA VAL A 387 0.53 -13.44 -16.15
C VAL A 387 1.81 -12.60 -16.23
N GLU A 388 1.71 -11.29 -16.06
CA GLU A 388 2.80 -10.36 -16.38
C GLU A 388 3.66 -10.00 -15.17
N MET A 389 3.04 -9.80 -13.99
CA MET A 389 3.77 -9.44 -12.78
C MET A 389 4.45 -10.67 -12.18
N ARG A 390 3.76 -11.81 -12.08
CA ARG A 390 4.35 -13.07 -11.57
C ARG A 390 5.64 -13.41 -12.30
N ARG A 391 5.68 -13.26 -13.62
CA ARG A 391 6.89 -13.50 -14.43
C ARG A 391 8.06 -12.60 -14.01
N THR A 392 7.78 -11.34 -13.70
CA THR A 392 8.78 -10.37 -13.23
C THR A 392 9.24 -10.70 -11.81
N TRP A 393 8.30 -11.02 -10.93
CA TRP A 393 8.57 -11.46 -9.56
C TRP A 393 9.42 -12.74 -9.53
N GLN A 394 9.06 -13.76 -10.32
CA GLN A 394 9.76 -15.04 -10.39
C GLN A 394 11.22 -14.86 -10.83
N GLU A 395 11.48 -14.05 -11.86
CA GLU A 395 12.86 -13.76 -12.28
C GLU A 395 13.66 -13.10 -11.15
N VAL A 396 13.06 -12.17 -10.41
CA VAL A 396 13.74 -11.54 -9.27
C VAL A 396 13.97 -12.57 -8.15
N HIS A 397 12.94 -13.34 -7.80
CA HIS A 397 13.00 -14.41 -6.80
C HIS A 397 14.16 -15.36 -7.11
N ASP A 398 14.21 -15.94 -8.32
CA ASP A 398 15.22 -16.92 -8.70
C ASP A 398 16.63 -16.32 -8.71
N LEU A 399 16.78 -15.08 -9.20
CA LEU A 399 18.06 -14.38 -9.16
C LEU A 399 18.59 -14.18 -7.73
N MET A 400 17.70 -13.95 -6.76
CA MET A 400 18.07 -13.75 -5.36
C MET A 400 18.30 -15.08 -4.65
N ALA A 401 17.35 -16.00 -4.74
CA ALA A 401 17.38 -17.31 -4.08
C ALA A 401 18.60 -18.14 -4.54
N GLU A 402 18.97 -18.05 -5.82
CA GLU A 402 20.09 -18.81 -6.39
C GLU A 402 21.42 -18.03 -6.37
N GLY A 403 21.44 -16.81 -5.82
CA GLY A 403 22.64 -15.98 -5.74
C GLY A 403 23.19 -15.54 -7.12
N ARG A 404 22.33 -15.45 -8.14
CA ARG A 404 22.68 -15.12 -9.53
C ARG A 404 22.58 -13.64 -9.87
N LEU A 405 22.37 -12.75 -8.90
CA LEU A 405 22.42 -11.31 -9.13
C LEU A 405 23.79 -10.90 -9.67
N LEU A 406 23.80 -10.10 -10.74
CA LEU A 406 25.02 -9.57 -11.34
C LEU A 406 24.96 -8.05 -11.44
N VAL A 407 26.09 -7.40 -11.19
CA VAL A 407 26.34 -5.98 -11.49
C VAL A 407 27.54 -5.92 -12.44
N THR A 408 27.32 -5.52 -13.69
CA THR A 408 28.36 -5.42 -14.73
C THR A 408 28.58 -3.99 -15.18
N ILE A 409 29.77 -3.67 -15.68
CA ILE A 409 30.06 -2.36 -16.28
C ILE A 409 29.29 -2.21 -17.60
N ASP A 410 28.70 -1.03 -17.82
CA ASP A 410 28.01 -0.71 -19.07
C ASP A 410 29.04 -0.27 -20.12
N LEU A 411 29.22 -1.11 -21.14
CA LEU A 411 30.11 -0.86 -22.27
C LEU A 411 29.34 -0.29 -23.45
N ASP A 412 30.01 0.54 -24.26
CA ASP A 412 29.48 0.96 -25.56
C ASP A 412 29.67 -0.12 -26.63
N LYS A 413 29.25 0.19 -27.87
CA LYS A 413 29.34 -0.71 -29.02
C LYS A 413 30.77 -1.10 -29.41
N ASN A 414 31.78 -0.35 -28.95
CA ASN A 414 33.19 -0.56 -29.21
C ASN A 414 33.91 -1.23 -28.01
N GLY A 415 33.17 -1.58 -26.95
CA GLY A 415 33.73 -2.16 -25.73
C GLY A 415 34.30 -1.14 -24.73
N ALA A 416 34.14 0.16 -24.97
CA ALA A 416 34.63 1.20 -24.06
C ALA A 416 33.67 1.42 -22.89
N VAL A 417 34.23 1.69 -21.70
CA VAL A 417 33.46 1.96 -20.48
C VAL A 417 32.66 3.24 -20.64
N ARG A 418 31.36 3.18 -20.34
CA ARG A 418 30.51 4.37 -20.31
C ARG A 418 30.54 5.02 -18.93
N TYR A 419 30.73 6.33 -18.89
CA TYR A 419 30.72 7.11 -17.66
C TYR A 419 29.42 7.91 -17.51
N THR A 420 29.03 8.16 -16.27
CA THR A 420 27.87 9.00 -15.95
C THR A 420 28.24 10.48 -16.14
N LYS A 421 27.38 11.24 -16.83
CA LYS A 421 27.67 12.65 -17.16
C LYS A 421 27.94 13.54 -15.94
N GLN A 422 27.26 13.30 -14.81
CA GLN A 422 27.29 14.19 -13.64
C GLN A 422 28.46 13.91 -12.70
N THR A 423 28.70 12.65 -12.34
CA THR A 423 29.69 12.27 -11.32
C THR A 423 30.93 11.60 -11.89
N ASN A 424 31.00 11.43 -13.22
CA ASN A 424 32.09 10.78 -13.94
C ASN A 424 32.50 9.40 -13.39
N VAL A 425 31.54 8.61 -12.91
CA VAL A 425 31.79 7.22 -12.48
C VAL A 425 31.36 6.22 -13.57
N PRO A 426 31.97 5.02 -13.62
CA PRO A 426 31.54 3.96 -14.53
C PRO A 426 30.05 3.62 -14.33
N ARG A 427 29.31 3.58 -15.44
CA ARG A 427 27.94 3.11 -15.46
C ARG A 427 27.92 1.61 -15.21
N THR A 428 26.96 1.17 -14.41
CA THR A 428 26.73 -0.25 -14.14
C THR A 428 25.32 -0.66 -14.55
N ARG A 429 25.16 -1.93 -14.93
CA ARG A 429 23.88 -2.56 -15.26
C ARG A 429 23.70 -3.84 -14.45
N THR A 430 22.44 -4.15 -14.13
CA THR A 430 22.06 -5.39 -13.46
C THR A 430 21.37 -6.34 -14.45
N ASN A 431 21.39 -7.63 -14.16
CA ASN A 431 20.57 -8.64 -14.86
C ASN A 431 19.10 -8.68 -14.40
N LEU A 432 18.69 -7.79 -13.48
CA LEU A 432 17.29 -7.64 -13.07
C LEU A 432 16.36 -7.29 -14.26
N PRO A 433 15.07 -7.68 -14.24
CA PRO A 433 14.09 -7.44 -15.29
C PRO A 433 14.12 -6.03 -15.89
N LYS A 434 14.16 -5.93 -17.23
CA LYS A 434 14.25 -4.67 -17.99
C LYS A 434 13.02 -4.45 -18.87
N SER A 435 12.69 -3.18 -19.11
CA SER A 435 11.55 -2.76 -19.94
C SER A 435 11.57 -3.29 -21.38
N ARG A 436 12.72 -3.73 -21.88
CA ARG A 436 12.83 -4.39 -23.20
C ARG A 436 12.11 -5.73 -23.24
N GLN A 437 12.06 -6.45 -22.12
CA GLN A 437 11.60 -7.85 -22.04
C GLN A 437 10.34 -8.03 -21.19
N TYR A 438 10.08 -7.11 -20.27
CA TYR A 438 9.01 -7.23 -19.28
C TYR A 438 8.14 -5.97 -19.24
N PRO A 439 6.79 -6.10 -19.18
CA PRO A 439 5.90 -4.97 -18.95
C PRO A 439 6.04 -4.39 -17.54
N PHE A 440 6.36 -5.21 -16.55
CA PHE A 440 6.82 -4.78 -15.23
C PHE A 440 8.32 -4.94 -15.14
N PHE A 441 9.05 -3.93 -14.68
CA PHE A 441 10.52 -3.98 -14.72
C PHE A 441 11.14 -3.15 -13.61
N LEU A 442 12.44 -3.41 -13.37
CA LEU A 442 13.18 -2.77 -12.30
C LEU A 442 14.14 -1.72 -12.83
N ARG A 443 14.14 -0.57 -12.16
CA ARG A 443 15.07 0.51 -12.42
C ARG A 443 15.66 1.03 -11.12
N GLY A 444 16.98 1.18 -11.13
CA GLY A 444 17.72 1.79 -10.04
C GLY A 444 17.37 3.27 -9.87
N SER A 445 17.12 3.68 -8.64
CA SER A 445 16.85 5.06 -8.23
C SER A 445 17.84 5.50 -7.16
N GLY A 446 18.43 6.67 -7.39
CA GLY A 446 19.34 7.35 -6.47
C GLY A 446 19.45 8.83 -6.82
N ARG A 447 19.99 9.64 -5.92
CA ARG A 447 20.26 11.07 -6.16
C ARG A 447 21.27 11.27 -7.29
N ASP A 448 22.32 10.47 -7.28
CA ASP A 448 23.35 10.42 -8.32
C ASP A 448 23.91 9.00 -8.42
N ALA A 449 24.98 8.82 -9.20
CA ALA A 449 25.54 7.50 -9.44
C ALA A 449 26.35 6.89 -8.28
N LYS A 450 26.59 7.66 -7.21
CA LYS A 450 27.24 7.22 -5.96
C LYS A 450 26.22 6.78 -4.91
N ASP A 451 24.93 7.10 -5.08
CA ASP A 451 23.84 6.82 -4.15
C ASP A 451 23.38 5.34 -4.18
N LYS A 452 24.35 4.43 -4.08
CA LYS A 452 24.14 2.97 -4.07
C LYS A 452 23.99 2.47 -2.63
N VAL A 453 22.76 2.58 -2.13
CA VAL A 453 22.42 2.28 -0.72
C VAL A 453 22.22 0.80 -0.40
N LEU A 454 22.17 -0.08 -1.42
CA LEU A 454 21.97 -1.51 -1.24
C LEU A 454 23.29 -2.26 -1.40
N SER A 455 23.54 -3.19 -0.47
CA SER A 455 24.65 -4.15 -0.52
C SER A 455 24.08 -5.56 -0.40
N ILE A 456 24.10 -6.32 -1.50
CA ILE A 456 23.53 -7.68 -1.57
C ILE A 456 24.61 -8.61 -2.13
N ASN A 457 25.00 -9.64 -1.40
CA ASN A 457 26.06 -10.59 -1.79
C ASN A 457 27.38 -9.89 -2.22
N GLY A 458 27.75 -8.82 -1.50
CA GLY A 458 28.93 -7.99 -1.82
C GLY A 458 28.79 -7.06 -3.03
N LEU A 459 27.64 -7.08 -3.71
CA LEU A 459 27.33 -6.20 -4.84
C LEU A 459 26.73 -4.89 -4.33
N SER A 460 27.25 -3.76 -4.83
CA SER A 460 26.70 -2.44 -4.56
C SER A 460 25.75 -1.98 -5.66
N LEU A 461 24.52 -1.68 -5.29
CA LEU A 461 23.44 -1.29 -6.21
C LEU A 461 22.61 -0.13 -5.66
N TYR A 462 21.96 0.58 -6.58
CA TYR A 462 20.91 1.52 -6.22
C TYR A 462 19.74 0.77 -5.59
N ARG A 463 18.92 1.49 -4.82
CA ARG A 463 17.55 1.03 -4.55
C ARG A 463 16.86 0.71 -5.87
N GLN A 464 16.18 -0.43 -5.94
CA GLN A 464 15.36 -0.77 -7.09
C GLN A 464 13.92 -0.33 -6.86
N ASP A 465 13.35 0.38 -7.82
CA ASP A 465 11.92 0.66 -7.87
C ASP A 465 11.29 -0.18 -8.98
N LEU A 466 10.05 -0.65 -8.74
CA LEU A 466 9.20 -1.28 -9.73
C LEU A 466 8.59 -0.23 -10.67
N TRP A 467 8.53 -0.57 -11.94
CA TRP A 467 7.94 0.25 -13.00
C TRP A 467 7.01 -0.60 -13.84
N ILE A 468 5.96 0.03 -14.36
CA ILE A 468 5.07 -0.53 -15.37
C ILE A 468 5.25 0.24 -16.69
N LYS A 469 5.30 -0.49 -17.81
CA LYS A 469 5.43 0.10 -19.15
C LYS A 469 4.22 0.94 -19.48
N GLY A 470 4.49 2.14 -20.00
CA GLY A 470 3.47 3.06 -20.47
C GLY A 470 2.59 2.45 -21.58
N THR A 471 3.19 1.62 -22.45
CA THR A 471 2.47 0.91 -23.51
C THR A 471 1.46 -0.11 -22.98
N LEU A 472 1.74 -0.77 -21.84
CA LEU A 472 0.78 -1.68 -21.21
C LEU A 472 -0.40 -0.88 -20.64
N ILE A 473 -0.11 0.20 -19.91
CA ILE A 473 -1.16 1.09 -19.40
C ILE A 473 -2.02 1.65 -20.54
N SER A 474 -1.40 2.13 -21.62
CA SER A 474 -2.10 2.63 -22.80
C SER A 474 -3.09 1.61 -23.39
N ARG A 475 -2.69 0.34 -23.50
CA ARG A 475 -3.58 -0.73 -23.97
C ARG A 475 -4.79 -0.89 -23.04
N LEU A 476 -4.55 -1.05 -21.74
CA LEU A 476 -5.61 -1.20 -20.74
C LEU A 476 -6.56 0.00 -20.75
N LEU A 477 -6.01 1.22 -20.82
CA LEU A 477 -6.82 2.44 -20.89
C LEU A 477 -7.65 2.56 -22.16
N ASN A 478 -7.26 1.94 -23.28
CA ASN A 478 -8.07 1.96 -24.48
C ASN A 478 -9.30 1.02 -24.35
N GLU A 479 -9.19 -0.02 -23.54
CA GLU A 479 -10.27 -1.00 -23.25
C GLU A 479 -11.17 -0.51 -22.10
N GLU A 480 -10.61 0.26 -21.17
CA GLU A 480 -11.32 0.75 -19.98
C GLU A 480 -12.40 1.79 -20.35
N GLN A 481 -13.54 1.75 -19.65
CA GLN A 481 -14.62 2.70 -19.89
C GLN A 481 -14.36 4.05 -19.22
N TYR A 482 -14.97 5.11 -19.76
CA TYR A 482 -15.00 6.37 -19.05
C TYR A 482 -15.91 6.26 -17.84
N VAL A 483 -15.43 6.83 -16.74
CA VAL A 483 -16.19 6.99 -15.51
C VAL A 483 -16.66 8.44 -15.46
#